data_AF-A0A6J6V8L7-F1
#
_entry.id   AF-A0A6J6V8L7-F1
#
_cell.length_a   1.000
_cell.length_b   1.000
_cell.length_c   1.000
_cell.angle_alpha   90.00
_cell.angle_beta   90.00
_cell.angle_gamma   90.00
#
_symmetry.space_group_name_H-M   'P 1'
#
loop_
_entity.id
_entity.type
_entity.pdbx_description
1 polymer ?
#
loop_
_entity_poly.entity_id
_entity_poly.type
_entity_poly.pdbx_seq_one_letter_code
_entity_poly.pdbx_strand_id
1 'polypeptide(L)'
;MDATEHPWAEAWQALSPLRRTVLHSRIVEREPLATLADRLGRSESETEHLVRTTALALRREVVLGLGTGYDAECGSLVLRLADSAGERLARQERRALAIHGGSCAPCSSAVVALLELDTSLRDGLLHLVGTDLPTPAVPAPRAGGASTGGPAGRRGRLRLPLRQAG
;
A
#
# COMPACT_ATOMS: atom_id res chain seq x y z
N MET A 1 -1.98 14.12 20.60
CA MET A 1 -1.64 12.68 20.63
C MET A 1 -0.53 12.54 19.63
N ASP A 2 0.69 12.37 20.13
CA ASP A 2 1.84 12.16 19.25
C ASP A 2 1.64 10.86 18.47
N ALA A 3 2.12 10.76 17.22
CA ALA A 3 1.87 9.57 16.41
C ALA A 3 2.49 8.29 17.03
N THR A 4 3.48 8.45 17.91
CA THR A 4 4.08 7.40 18.74
C THR A 4 3.09 6.82 19.77
N GLU A 5 2.06 7.57 20.16
CA GLU A 5 1.01 7.14 21.09
C GLU A 5 -0.18 6.47 20.37
N HIS A 6 -0.20 6.47 19.04
CA HIS A 6 -1.29 5.86 18.29
C HIS A 6 -1.32 4.34 18.52
N PRO A 7 -2.49 3.73 18.77
CA PRO A 7 -2.59 2.29 19.06
C PRO A 7 -2.14 1.36 17.92
N TRP A 8 -1.85 1.92 16.75
CA TRP A 8 -1.38 1.17 15.57
C TRP A 8 0.07 1.49 15.21
N ALA A 9 0.76 2.31 16.02
CA ALA A 9 2.11 2.78 15.72
C ALA A 9 3.11 1.63 15.57
N GLU A 10 3.11 0.68 16.51
CA GLU A 10 3.99 -0.50 16.43
C GLU A 10 3.71 -1.36 15.20
N ALA A 11 2.43 -1.65 14.93
CA ALA A 11 2.01 -2.40 13.75
C ALA A 11 2.38 -1.70 12.43
N TRP A 12 2.29 -0.37 12.40
CA TRP A 12 2.73 0.44 11.27
C TRP A 12 4.24 0.38 11.06
N GLN A 13 5.02 0.46 12.14
CA GLN A 13 6.48 0.38 12.09
C GLN A 13 7.00 -1.00 11.72
N ALA A 14 6.25 -2.06 12.04
CA ALA A 14 6.57 -3.42 11.59
C ALA A 14 6.48 -3.60 10.06
N LEU A 15 5.76 -2.71 9.35
CA LEU A 15 5.70 -2.74 7.89
C LEU A 15 6.98 -2.19 7.26
N SER A 16 7.43 -2.85 6.20
CA SER A 16 8.52 -2.33 5.38
C SER A 16 8.19 -0.95 4.78
N PRO A 17 9.18 -0.11 4.45
CA PRO A 17 8.93 1.21 3.88
C PRO A 17 8.06 1.18 2.62
N LEU A 18 8.30 0.21 1.72
CA LEU A 18 7.47 0.02 0.52
C LEU A 18 6.00 -0.23 0.85
N ARG A 19 5.74 -1.08 1.86
CA ARG A 19 4.39 -1.41 2.31
C ARG A 19 3.67 -0.19 2.88
N ARG A 20 4.38 0.61 3.68
CA ARG A 20 3.88 1.89 4.19
C ARG A 20 3.53 2.87 3.07
N THR A 21 4.43 3.04 2.09
CA THR A 21 4.19 3.90 0.92
C THR A 21 2.96 3.47 0.12
N VAL A 22 2.83 2.17 -0.17
CA VAL A 22 1.73 1.63 -0.97
C VAL A 22 0.38 1.85 -0.29
N LEU A 23 0.30 1.57 1.03
CA LEU A 23 -0.92 1.82 1.80
C LEU A 23 -1.25 3.31 1.86
N HIS A 24 -0.27 4.16 2.14
CA HIS A 24 -0.47 5.61 2.21
C HIS A 24 -1.02 6.15 0.89
N SER A 25 -0.36 5.86 -0.24
CA SER A 25 -0.78 6.39 -1.52
C SER A 25 -2.14 5.87 -1.97
N ARG A 26 -2.50 4.62 -1.69
CA ARG A 26 -3.84 4.11 -2.03
C ARG A 26 -4.95 4.61 -1.12
N ILE A 27 -4.72 4.61 0.19
CA ILE A 27 -5.80 4.83 1.17
C ILE A 27 -5.92 6.31 1.56
N VAL A 28 -4.79 6.99 1.73
CA VAL A 28 -4.74 8.39 2.15
C VAL A 28 -4.83 9.32 0.95
N GLU A 29 -3.90 9.19 0.00
CA GLU A 29 -3.81 10.04 -1.20
C GLU A 29 -4.85 9.66 -2.26
N ARG A 30 -5.41 8.45 -2.18
CA ARG A 30 -6.36 7.90 -3.16
C ARG A 30 -5.79 7.88 -4.59
N GLU A 31 -4.47 7.71 -4.72
CA GLU A 31 -3.78 7.63 -6.00
C GLU A 31 -4.36 6.49 -6.85
N PRO A 32 -4.66 6.69 -8.14
CA PRO A 32 -5.13 5.63 -9.02
C PRO A 32 -4.14 4.45 -9.06
N LEU A 33 -4.66 3.22 -9.12
CA LEU A 33 -3.83 2.01 -9.09
C LEU A 33 -2.80 1.99 -10.23
N ALA A 34 -3.21 2.36 -11.45
CA ALA A 34 -2.33 2.46 -12.61
C ALA A 34 -1.16 3.44 -12.39
N THR A 35 -1.44 4.61 -11.80
CA THR A 35 -0.42 5.62 -11.50
C THR A 35 0.56 5.12 -10.45
N LEU A 36 0.05 4.47 -9.40
CA LEU A 36 0.90 3.87 -8.37
C LEU A 36 1.77 2.74 -8.96
N ALA A 37 1.20 1.89 -9.80
CA ALA A 37 1.90 0.77 -10.43
C ALA A 37 3.05 1.28 -11.32
N ASP A 38 2.79 2.30 -12.15
CA ASP A 38 3.80 2.96 -12.98
C ASP A 38 4.92 3.57 -12.14
N ARG A 39 4.58 4.34 -11.10
CA ARG A 39 5.55 4.94 -10.17
C ARG A 39 6.42 3.90 -9.46
N LEU A 40 5.85 2.73 -9.17
CA LEU A 40 6.56 1.62 -8.52
C LEU A 40 7.31 0.72 -9.51
N GLY A 41 7.17 0.92 -10.81
CA GLY A 41 7.73 0.06 -11.86
C GLY A 41 7.19 -1.38 -11.80
N ARG A 42 5.91 -1.55 -11.47
CA ARG A 42 5.23 -2.85 -11.31
C ARG A 42 3.98 -2.92 -12.18
N SER A 43 3.46 -4.13 -12.39
CA SER A 43 2.13 -4.28 -12.99
C SER A 43 1.02 -3.83 -12.04
N GLU A 44 -0.14 -3.48 -12.58
CA GLU A 44 -1.32 -3.14 -11.78
C GLU A 44 -1.76 -4.30 -10.89
N SER A 45 -1.71 -5.54 -11.38
CA SER A 45 -2.11 -6.73 -10.62
C SER A 45 -1.16 -7.03 -9.45
N GLU A 46 0.16 -6.90 -9.65
CA GLU A 46 1.14 -7.02 -8.56
C GLU A 46 0.97 -5.91 -7.53
N THR A 47 0.67 -4.69 -7.99
CA THR A 47 0.43 -3.54 -7.11
C THR A 47 -0.84 -3.73 -6.30
N GLU A 48 -1.95 -4.17 -6.91
CA GLU A 48 -3.19 -4.51 -6.21
C GLU A 48 -2.97 -5.61 -5.18
N HIS A 49 -2.26 -6.67 -5.56
CA HIS A 49 -1.90 -7.74 -4.65
C HIS A 49 -1.07 -7.23 -3.47
N LEU A 50 -0.10 -6.35 -3.71
CA LEU A 50 0.72 -5.72 -2.69
C LEU A 50 -0.12 -4.86 -1.74
N VAL A 51 -1.03 -4.05 -2.26
CA VAL A 51 -1.95 -3.22 -1.44
C VAL A 51 -2.78 -4.12 -0.52
N ARG A 52 -3.43 -5.13 -1.09
CA ARG A 52 -4.30 -6.05 -0.34
C ARG A 52 -3.52 -6.82 0.73
N THR A 53 -2.39 -7.42 0.38
CA THR A 53 -1.57 -8.18 1.33
C THR A 53 -0.96 -7.28 2.41
N THR A 54 -0.70 -6.02 2.10
CA THR A 54 -0.21 -5.06 3.08
C THR A 54 -1.31 -4.64 4.07
N ALA A 55 -2.53 -4.38 3.58
CA ALA A 55 -3.67 -4.09 4.45
C ALA A 55 -3.96 -5.25 5.41
N LEU A 56 -3.89 -6.48 4.92
CA LEU A 56 -4.01 -7.70 5.74
C LEU A 56 -2.91 -7.79 6.81
N ALA A 57 -1.65 -7.55 6.41
CA ALA A 57 -0.53 -7.58 7.35
C ALA A 57 -0.72 -6.54 8.47
N LEU A 58 -1.12 -5.31 8.13
CA LEU A 58 -1.38 -4.27 9.14
C LEU A 58 -2.47 -4.70 10.12
N ARG A 59 -3.61 -5.20 9.62
CA ARG A 59 -4.71 -5.69 10.46
C ARG A 59 -4.26 -6.77 11.42
N ARG A 60 -3.48 -7.73 10.92
CA ARG A 60 -2.98 -8.84 11.70
C ARG A 60 -2.02 -8.35 12.80
N GLU A 61 -1.09 -7.47 12.49
CA GLU A 61 -0.17 -6.90 13.49
C GLU A 61 -0.93 -6.11 14.57
N VAL A 62 -1.95 -5.32 14.21
CA VAL A 62 -2.78 -4.61 15.20
C VAL A 62 -3.51 -5.58 16.13
N VAL A 63 -4.10 -6.65 15.59
CA VAL A 63 -4.84 -7.64 16.39
C VAL A 63 -3.90 -8.50 17.26
N LEU A 64 -2.75 -8.89 16.73
CA LEU A 64 -1.75 -9.67 17.48
C LEU A 64 -1.09 -8.85 18.59
N GLY A 65 -0.87 -7.56 18.37
CA GLY A 65 -0.31 -6.64 19.37
C GLY A 65 -1.19 -6.47 20.62
N LEU A 66 -2.48 -6.79 20.54
CA LEU A 66 -3.41 -6.72 21.67
C LEU A 66 -3.39 -7.97 22.56
N GLY A 67 -2.58 -8.97 22.21
CA GLY A 67 -2.34 -10.17 23.01
C GLY A 67 -3.20 -11.38 22.63
N THR A 68 -2.83 -12.54 23.16
CA THR A 68 -3.39 -13.87 22.85
C THR A 68 -4.49 -14.30 23.82
N GLY A 69 -5.18 -13.36 24.47
CA GLY A 69 -6.21 -13.65 25.49
C GLY A 69 -7.49 -14.28 24.95
N TYR A 70 -7.46 -14.90 23.78
CA TYR A 70 -8.62 -15.50 23.15
C TYR A 70 -8.75 -16.96 23.55
N ASP A 71 -9.95 -17.38 23.97
CA ASP A 71 -10.28 -18.80 23.95
C ASP A 71 -10.22 -19.32 22.51
N ALA A 72 -9.89 -20.60 22.31
CA ALA A 72 -9.63 -21.17 20.99
C ALA A 72 -10.75 -20.93 19.96
N GLU A 73 -12.02 -21.00 20.40
CA GLU A 73 -13.17 -20.72 19.54
C GLU A 73 -13.26 -19.24 19.13
N CYS A 74 -12.96 -18.33 20.06
CA CYS A 74 -13.03 -16.90 19.85
C CYS A 74 -11.85 -16.38 19.01
N GLY A 75 -10.64 -16.88 19.27
CA GLY A 75 -9.44 -16.56 18.50
C GLY A 75 -9.60 -16.95 17.03
N SER A 76 -10.29 -18.06 16.76
CA SER A 76 -10.60 -18.50 15.39
C SER A 76 -11.52 -17.55 14.61
N LEU A 77 -12.37 -16.76 15.30
CA LEU A 77 -13.25 -15.79 14.66
C LEU A 77 -12.51 -14.49 14.37
N VAL A 78 -11.85 -13.94 15.40
CA VAL A 78 -11.14 -12.65 15.30
C VAL A 78 -9.98 -12.74 14.31
N LEU A 79 -9.17 -13.81 14.36
CA LEU A 79 -8.05 -14.00 13.44
C LEU A 79 -8.52 -14.24 12.00
N ARG A 80 -9.57 -15.04 11.80
CA ARG A 80 -10.12 -15.30 10.46
C ARG A 80 -10.67 -14.03 9.80
N LEU A 81 -11.29 -13.14 10.59
CA LEU A 81 -11.80 -11.87 10.09
C LEU A 81 -10.69 -10.82 9.93
N ALA A 82 -9.64 -10.85 10.75
CA ALA A 82 -8.43 -10.07 10.51
C ALA A 82 -7.74 -10.47 9.18
N ASP A 83 -7.77 -11.77 8.86
CA ASP A 83 -7.26 -12.35 7.61
C ASP A 83 -8.27 -12.26 6.43
N SER A 84 -9.42 -11.59 6.60
CA SER A 84 -10.42 -11.44 5.53
C SER A 84 -9.85 -10.62 4.37
N ALA A 85 -9.81 -11.24 3.18
CA ALA A 85 -9.19 -10.70 1.97
C ALA A 85 -9.80 -9.38 1.45
N GLY A 86 -10.94 -8.95 1.97
CA GLY A 86 -11.59 -7.69 1.59
C GLY A 86 -10.87 -6.46 2.15
N GLU A 87 -10.85 -5.36 1.40
CA GLU A 87 -10.40 -4.04 1.89
C GLU A 87 -11.27 -3.52 3.04
N ARG A 88 -12.51 -4.01 3.15
CA ARG A 88 -13.41 -3.77 4.26
C ARG A 88 -14.18 -5.02 4.63
N LEU A 89 -14.55 -5.10 5.89
CA LEU A 89 -15.46 -6.11 6.41
C LEU A 89 -16.87 -5.87 5.88
N ALA A 90 -17.51 -6.96 5.44
CA ALA A 90 -18.91 -6.95 5.07
C ALA A 90 -19.77 -6.52 6.25
N ARG A 91 -20.94 -5.95 5.97
CA ARG A 91 -21.87 -5.48 7.02
C ARG A 91 -22.23 -6.58 8.03
N GLN A 92 -22.38 -7.81 7.55
CA GLN A 92 -22.68 -8.97 8.39
C GLN A 92 -21.51 -9.34 9.29
N GLU A 93 -20.27 -9.31 8.78
CA GLU A 93 -19.05 -9.60 9.55
C GLU A 93 -18.86 -8.55 10.65
N ARG A 94 -19.03 -7.26 10.34
CA ARG A 94 -18.98 -6.18 11.34
C ARG A 94 -20.01 -6.37 12.45
N ARG A 95 -21.24 -6.76 12.09
CA ARG A 95 -22.30 -7.02 13.07
C ARG A 95 -21.95 -8.23 13.95
N ALA A 96 -21.45 -9.31 13.36
CA ALA A 96 -21.04 -10.50 14.11
C ALA A 96 -19.91 -10.19 15.10
N LEU A 97 -18.92 -9.40 14.68
CA LEU A 97 -17.85 -8.90 15.54
C LEU A 97 -18.40 -8.06 16.70
N ALA A 98 -19.24 -7.07 16.40
CA ALA A 98 -19.81 -6.19 17.43
C ALA A 98 -20.62 -6.97 18.48
N ILE A 99 -21.41 -7.96 18.05
CA ILE A 99 -22.15 -8.85 18.98
C ILE A 99 -21.18 -9.65 19.84
N HIS A 100 -20.14 -10.23 19.24
CA HIS A 100 -19.15 -11.03 19.96
C HIS A 100 -18.33 -10.20 20.96
N GLY A 101 -17.82 -9.02 20.57
CA GLY A 101 -17.08 -8.14 21.48
C GLY A 101 -17.91 -7.62 22.64
N GLY A 102 -19.23 -7.52 22.47
CA GLY A 102 -20.16 -7.17 23.55
C GLY A 102 -20.46 -8.30 24.54
N SER A 103 -20.22 -9.56 24.16
CA SER A 103 -20.50 -10.74 25.00
C SER A 103 -19.25 -11.48 25.49
N CYS A 104 -18.09 -11.25 24.87
CA CYS A 104 -16.83 -11.90 25.17
C CYS A 104 -15.80 -10.86 25.65
N ALA A 105 -15.70 -10.70 26.96
CA ALA A 105 -14.75 -9.76 27.58
C ALA A 105 -13.28 -9.98 27.15
N PRO A 106 -12.78 -11.23 26.98
CA PRO A 106 -11.42 -11.44 26.48
C PRO A 106 -11.17 -10.93 25.05
N CYS A 107 -12.20 -10.87 24.21
CA CYS A 107 -12.08 -10.44 22.81
C CYS A 107 -12.41 -8.96 22.59
N SER A 108 -12.97 -8.27 23.58
CA SER A 108 -13.58 -6.94 23.39
C SER A 108 -12.58 -5.93 22.80
N SER A 109 -11.35 -5.89 23.32
CA SER A 109 -10.32 -4.96 22.87
C SER A 109 -9.89 -5.22 21.42
N ALA A 110 -9.74 -6.48 21.04
CA ALA A 110 -9.36 -6.87 19.68
C ALA A 110 -10.48 -6.61 18.67
N VAL A 111 -11.74 -6.86 19.07
CA VAL A 111 -12.91 -6.54 18.25
C VAL A 111 -13.03 -5.04 18.03
N VAL A 112 -12.86 -4.23 19.09
CA VAL A 112 -12.89 -2.76 18.98
C VAL A 112 -11.80 -2.29 18.02
N ALA A 113 -10.56 -2.74 18.20
CA ALA A 113 -9.46 -2.34 17.33
C ALA A 113 -9.67 -2.76 15.86
N LEU A 114 -10.20 -3.97 15.60
CA LEU A 114 -10.48 -4.43 14.24
C LEU A 114 -11.59 -3.60 13.57
N LEU A 115 -12.64 -3.25 14.33
CA LEU A 115 -13.73 -2.40 13.84
C LEU A 115 -13.25 -0.96 13.60
N GLU A 116 -12.46 -0.40 14.52
CA GLU A 116 -11.85 0.93 14.36
C GLU A 116 -10.92 0.99 13.15
N LEU A 117 -10.11 -0.05 12.94
CA LEU A 117 -9.26 -0.16 11.76
C LEU A 117 -10.12 -0.21 10.48
N ASP A 118 -11.18 -1.01 10.44
CA ASP A 118 -12.08 -1.09 9.27
C ASP A 118 -12.74 0.25 8.93
N THR A 119 -13.18 1.02 9.95
CA THR A 119 -13.91 2.28 9.74
C THR A 119 -13.00 3.48 9.54
N SER A 120 -11.85 3.50 10.20
CA SER A 120 -11.04 4.70 10.40
C SER A 120 -9.61 4.54 9.87
N LEU A 121 -9.34 3.50 9.05
CA LEU A 121 -8.00 3.22 8.49
C LEU A 121 -7.33 4.47 7.94
N ARG A 122 -8.05 5.22 7.09
CA ARG A 122 -7.51 6.44 6.45
C ARG A 122 -7.08 7.49 7.47
N ASP A 123 -7.91 7.74 8.48
CA ASP A 123 -7.67 8.79 9.45
C ASP A 123 -6.56 8.41 10.44
N GLY A 124 -6.47 7.11 10.80
CA GLY A 124 -5.34 6.58 11.56
C GLY A 124 -4.03 6.63 10.77
N LEU A 125 -4.03 6.27 9.48
CA LEU A 125 -2.85 6.42 8.62
C LEU A 125 -2.40 7.89 8.49
N LEU A 126 -3.34 8.83 8.39
CA LEU A 126 -3.03 10.27 8.40
C LEU A 126 -2.31 10.70 9.68
N HIS A 127 -2.70 10.18 10.84
CA HIS A 127 -2.00 10.44 12.10
C HIS A 127 -0.60 9.82 12.13
N LEU A 128 -0.45 8.58 11.65
CA LEU A 128 0.80 7.81 11.69
C LEU A 128 1.88 8.33 10.73
N VAL A 129 1.49 8.95 9.63
CA VAL A 129 2.43 9.46 8.62
C VAL A 129 3.11 10.75 9.06
N GLY A 130 2.50 11.50 9.99
CA GLY A 130 3.07 12.71 10.56
C GLY A 130 4.45 12.54 11.20
N THR A 131 4.90 11.29 11.40
CA THR A 131 6.20 10.97 12.01
C THR A 131 7.26 10.38 11.08
N ASP A 132 6.98 9.99 9.83
CA ASP A 132 7.87 8.99 9.19
C ASP A 132 8.00 8.93 7.65
N LEU A 133 7.59 9.93 6.88
CA LEU A 133 7.87 9.91 5.44
C LEU A 133 9.05 10.83 5.06
N PRO A 134 10.24 10.29 4.74
CA PRO A 134 11.07 10.93 3.74
C PRO A 134 10.27 10.95 2.44
N THR A 135 10.07 12.14 1.88
CA THR A 135 9.50 12.32 0.56
C THR A 135 10.20 11.36 -0.41
N PRO A 136 9.50 10.45 -1.11
CA PRO A 136 10.15 9.70 -2.17
C PRO A 136 10.62 10.74 -3.20
N ALA A 137 11.94 10.90 -3.30
CA ALA A 137 12.54 11.66 -4.38
C ALA A 137 12.13 10.96 -5.67
N VAL A 138 11.09 11.48 -6.31
CA VAL A 138 10.76 11.14 -7.69
C VAL A 138 12.02 11.46 -8.49
N PRO A 139 12.71 10.49 -9.12
CA PRO A 139 13.77 10.84 -10.04
C PRO A 139 13.12 11.67 -11.16
N ALA A 140 13.58 12.91 -11.32
CA ALA A 140 13.07 13.82 -12.33
C ALA A 140 12.99 13.09 -13.69
N PRO A 141 11.93 13.34 -14.49
CA PRO A 141 11.88 12.78 -15.83
C PRO A 141 13.14 13.23 -16.56
N ARG A 142 13.89 12.27 -17.10
CA ARG A 142 15.04 12.57 -17.96
C ARG A 142 14.50 13.41 -19.11
N ALA A 143 14.81 14.71 -19.10
CA ALA A 143 14.67 15.58 -20.24
C ALA A 143 15.65 15.09 -21.31
N GLY A 144 15.23 14.10 -22.09
CA GLY A 144 15.92 13.60 -23.28
C GLY A 144 15.14 14.08 -24.49
N GLY A 145 15.61 15.17 -25.08
CA GLY A 145 14.89 16.02 -26.04
C GLY A 145 14.15 15.30 -27.16
N ALA A 146 12.89 15.69 -27.35
CA ALA A 146 12.29 15.72 -28.66
C ALA A 146 12.82 16.95 -29.41
N SER A 147 13.52 16.72 -30.52
CA SER A 147 13.68 17.72 -31.57
C SER A 147 13.35 17.06 -32.90
N THR A 148 12.07 17.17 -33.24
CA THR A 148 11.48 17.48 -34.56
C THR A 148 12.33 17.24 -35.80
N GLY A 149 11.78 16.45 -36.73
CA GLY A 149 12.41 16.14 -38.01
C GLY A 149 12.43 17.27 -39.05
N GLY A 150 13.43 17.16 -39.94
CA GLY A 150 13.51 17.54 -41.37
C GLY A 150 13.28 19.00 -41.80
N PRO A 151 13.59 19.41 -43.07
CA PRO A 151 14.31 18.72 -44.14
C PRO A 151 15.40 19.59 -44.87
N ALA A 152 16.02 18.99 -45.89
CA ALA A 152 16.63 19.62 -47.08
C ALA A 152 17.97 20.40 -46.99
N GLY A 153 19.02 19.77 -47.56
CA GLY A 153 19.81 20.36 -48.64
C GLY A 153 21.08 21.15 -48.31
N ARG A 154 22.26 20.56 -48.57
CA ARG A 154 23.23 21.03 -49.59
C ARG A 154 24.54 20.23 -49.57
N ARG A 155 24.87 19.72 -50.76
CA ARG A 155 26.18 19.76 -51.44
C ARG A 155 27.44 19.44 -50.62
N GLY A 156 27.98 18.24 -50.85
CA GLY A 156 29.39 17.92 -50.66
C GLY A 156 29.80 16.84 -51.65
N ARG A 157 30.41 17.25 -52.77
CA ARG A 157 31.09 16.37 -53.72
C ARG A 157 32.21 15.62 -52.99
N LEU A 158 32.50 14.36 -53.35
CA LEU A 158 33.76 13.93 -53.98
C LEU A 158 33.86 12.39 -54.09
N ARG A 159 33.97 11.96 -55.35
CA ARG A 159 34.87 10.92 -55.91
C ARG A 159 34.76 9.45 -55.47
N LEU A 160 34.24 8.66 -56.41
CA LEU A 160 34.70 7.30 -56.79
C LEU A 160 36.22 7.28 -57.05
N PRO A 161 36.89 6.13 -56.85
CA PRO A 161 37.05 5.23 -58.00
C PRO A 161 36.76 3.75 -57.71
N LEU A 162 36.37 3.09 -58.80
CA LEU A 162 36.24 1.66 -58.99
C LEU A 162 37.47 0.88 -58.53
N ARG A 163 37.26 -0.34 -58.03
CA ARG A 163 38.20 -1.42 -58.29
C ARG A 163 37.44 -2.69 -58.69
N GLN A 164 37.84 -3.20 -59.85
CA GLN A 164 37.27 -4.36 -60.54
C GLN A 164 37.62 -5.69 -59.87
N ALA A 165 36.82 -6.67 -60.27
CA ALA A 165 36.92 -8.11 -60.20
C ALA A 165 38.34 -8.72 -60.21
N GLY A 166 38.46 -9.80 -59.45
CA GLY A 166 39.21 -11.01 -59.79
C GLY A 166 38.27 -12.19 -59.61
#